data_AF-A0A072UZM0-F1
#
_entry.id   AF-A0A072UZM0-F1
#
_cell.length_a   1.000
_cell.length_b   1.000
_cell.length_c   1.000
_cell.angle_alpha   90.00
_cell.angle_beta   90.00
_cell.angle_gamma   90.00
#
_symmetry.space_group_name_H-M   'P 1'
#
loop_
_entity.id
_entity.type
_entity.pdbx_description
1 polymer ?
#
loop_
_entity_poly.entity_id
_entity_poly.type
_entity_poly.pdbx_seq_one_letter_code
_entity_poly.pdbx_strand_id
1 'polypeptide(L)'
;MTNTPFSLVLLFFSFFMPTLISSSLVQNPELVVQEVNRKINASSARRNLGYLSCGSGNPIDDCWRCDSNWEKNRQRLADCAIGFGKNAIGGKNGKIYVVTDASDDNPVTPKPGTLRHAVIQVEPLWIIFARDMVIKLKEELIMNSFKTIDGRGASVHIAGGPCITIQYVTNIIIHGIHIHDCKQGGNAMVRDSPRHFGWRTISDGDGVSIFGGSHVWVDHCSLSNCEDGLIDAIYGSTAITISNNYMTHHDKVMLLGHSDSYTHDKNMQVTIAFNHFGEGLVQRMPR
;
A
#
# COMPACT_ATOMS: atom_id res chain seq x y z
N MET A 1 71.52 24.28 -27.56
CA MET A 1 70.53 24.55 -28.62
C MET A 1 70.23 23.23 -29.32
N THR A 2 69.20 22.53 -28.89
CA THR A 2 68.69 21.32 -29.56
C THR A 2 67.22 21.16 -29.21
N ASN A 3 66.40 21.12 -30.26
CA ASN A 3 64.95 21.01 -30.26
C ASN A 3 64.47 19.69 -29.62
N THR A 4 63.39 19.77 -28.84
CA THR A 4 62.54 18.62 -28.48
C THR A 4 61.13 18.87 -29.02
N PRO A 5 60.50 17.89 -29.70
CA PRO A 5 59.23 18.09 -30.37
C PRO A 5 58.04 17.99 -29.41
N PHE A 6 57.03 18.83 -29.66
CA PHE A 6 55.71 18.78 -29.03
C PHE A 6 55.01 17.47 -29.40
N SER A 7 54.70 16.62 -28.40
CA SER A 7 53.82 15.48 -28.56
C SER A 7 52.40 15.89 -28.17
N LEU A 8 51.51 15.95 -29.14
CA LEU A 8 50.10 16.28 -28.97
C LEU A 8 49.36 15.00 -28.52
N VAL A 9 49.16 14.84 -27.21
CA VAL A 9 48.32 13.75 -26.67
C VAL A 9 46.86 14.16 -26.80
N LEU A 10 46.19 13.65 -27.83
CA LEU A 10 44.73 13.69 -27.97
C LEU A 10 44.11 12.74 -26.93
N LEU A 11 43.72 13.29 -25.77
CA LEU A 11 42.85 12.61 -24.82
C LEU A 11 41.45 12.48 -25.43
N PHE A 12 41.12 11.31 -25.96
CA PHE A 12 39.74 10.94 -26.23
C PHE A 12 38.99 10.81 -24.89
N PHE A 13 38.37 11.90 -24.45
CA PHE A 13 37.29 11.82 -23.47
C PHE A 13 36.12 11.09 -24.12
N SER A 14 36.00 9.79 -23.87
CA SER A 14 34.75 9.08 -24.07
C SER A 14 33.73 9.68 -23.10
N PHE A 15 32.94 10.64 -23.58
CA PHE A 15 31.71 11.04 -22.92
C PHE A 15 30.81 9.79 -22.87
N PHE A 16 30.86 9.05 -21.76
CA PHE A 16 29.74 8.22 -21.36
C PHE A 16 28.59 9.18 -21.08
N MET A 17 27.79 9.44 -22.12
CA MET A 17 26.47 10.00 -21.93
C MET A 17 25.75 9.07 -20.96
N PRO A 18 25.31 9.55 -19.78
CA PRO A 18 24.36 8.77 -19.01
C PRO A 18 23.15 8.63 -19.91
N THR A 19 22.85 7.40 -20.32
CA THR A 19 21.53 7.09 -20.86
C THR A 19 20.54 7.52 -19.79
N LEU A 20 19.92 8.68 -20.00
CA LEU A 20 18.71 9.07 -19.32
C LEU A 20 17.71 7.95 -19.61
N ILE A 21 17.57 7.02 -18.68
CA ILE A 21 16.42 6.11 -18.64
C ILE A 21 15.24 7.02 -18.27
N SER A 22 14.72 7.66 -19.31
CA SER A 22 13.55 8.51 -19.27
C SER A 22 12.37 7.64 -18.87
N SER A 23 11.75 8.00 -17.73
CA SER A 23 10.39 7.66 -17.28
C SER A 23 9.98 6.18 -17.31
N SER A 24 9.58 5.66 -16.16
CA SER A 24 8.86 4.40 -16.01
C SER A 24 7.91 4.15 -17.18
N LEU A 25 8.16 3.08 -17.95
CA LEU A 25 7.19 2.55 -18.91
C LEU A 25 5.90 2.30 -18.14
N VAL A 26 4.94 3.22 -18.26
CA VAL A 26 3.55 2.99 -17.87
C VAL A 26 3.17 1.71 -18.59
N GLN A 27 2.99 0.61 -17.85
CA GLN A 27 2.64 -0.66 -18.46
C GLN A 27 1.38 -0.43 -19.28
N ASN A 28 1.39 -0.92 -20.53
CA ASN A 28 0.22 -0.85 -21.39
C ASN A 28 -0.97 -1.45 -20.59
N PRO A 29 -2.02 -0.65 -20.27
CA PRO A 29 -3.13 -1.10 -19.45
C PRO A 29 -3.74 -2.40 -19.93
N GLU A 30 -3.80 -2.57 -21.25
CA GLU A 30 -4.36 -3.76 -21.89
C GLU A 30 -3.57 -5.03 -21.54
N LEU A 31 -2.23 -4.94 -21.46
CA LEU A 31 -1.40 -6.08 -21.06
C LEU A 31 -1.64 -6.47 -19.59
N VAL A 32 -1.87 -5.49 -18.72
CA VAL A 32 -2.19 -5.74 -17.30
C VAL A 32 -3.53 -6.44 -17.18
N VAL A 33 -4.55 -5.98 -17.92
CA VAL A 33 -5.88 -6.60 -17.96
C VAL A 33 -5.79 -8.04 -18.48
N GLN A 34 -5.05 -8.27 -19.57
CA GLN A 34 -4.83 -9.62 -20.10
C GLN A 34 -4.13 -10.54 -19.09
N GLU A 35 -3.13 -10.03 -18.37
CA GLU A 35 -2.46 -10.80 -17.33
C GLU A 35 -3.41 -11.19 -16.18
N VAL A 36 -4.23 -10.24 -15.72
CA VAL A 36 -5.25 -10.48 -14.67
C VAL A 36 -6.23 -11.55 -15.12
N ASN A 37 -6.81 -11.41 -16.32
CA ASN A 37 -7.76 -12.38 -16.87
C ASN A 37 -7.12 -13.78 -17.00
N ARG A 38 -5.86 -13.85 -17.47
CA ARG A 38 -5.12 -15.10 -17.56
C ARG A 38 -4.94 -15.75 -16.18
N LYS A 39 -4.57 -14.99 -15.14
CA LYS A 39 -4.40 -15.50 -13.76
C LYS A 39 -5.73 -16.00 -13.18
N ILE A 40 -6.83 -15.28 -13.43
CA ILE A 40 -8.20 -15.69 -13.02
C ILE A 40 -8.59 -17.00 -13.69
N ASN A 41 -8.46 -17.09 -15.01
CA ASN A 41 -8.80 -18.29 -15.77
C ASN A 41 -7.98 -19.50 -15.32
N ALA A 42 -6.67 -19.34 -15.11
CA ALA A 42 -5.79 -20.40 -14.63
C ALA A 42 -6.17 -20.89 -13.22
N SER A 43 -6.60 -19.99 -12.34
CA SER A 43 -7.01 -20.34 -10.96
C SER A 43 -8.38 -21.00 -10.95
N SER A 44 -9.31 -20.51 -11.77
CA SER A 44 -10.63 -21.11 -11.96
C SER A 44 -10.55 -22.52 -12.58
N ALA A 45 -9.68 -22.71 -13.58
CA ALA A 45 -9.42 -24.01 -14.18
C ALA A 45 -8.85 -25.00 -13.15
N ARG A 46 -7.88 -24.57 -12.33
CA ARG A 46 -7.31 -25.38 -11.24
C ARG A 46 -8.37 -25.81 -10.21
N ARG A 47 -9.25 -24.88 -9.81
CA ARG A 47 -10.38 -25.17 -8.92
C ARG A 47 -11.32 -26.24 -9.52
N ASN A 48 -11.60 -26.17 -10.82
CA ASN A 48 -12.49 -27.11 -11.51
C ASN A 48 -11.90 -28.52 -11.67
N LEU A 49 -10.58 -28.70 -11.50
CA LEU A 49 -9.90 -30.00 -11.61
C LEU A 49 -10.03 -30.89 -10.36
N GLY A 50 -10.67 -30.44 -9.27
CA GLY A 50 -11.16 -31.32 -8.21
C GLY A 50 -10.75 -31.00 -6.75
N TYR A 51 -11.42 -31.72 -5.84
CA TYR A 51 -11.68 -31.46 -4.40
C TYR A 51 -10.46 -31.44 -3.45
N LEU A 52 -9.25 -31.79 -3.91
CA LEU A 52 -8.02 -31.85 -3.08
C LEU A 52 -7.07 -30.66 -3.30
N SER A 53 -7.43 -29.71 -4.16
CA SER A 53 -6.66 -28.50 -4.41
C SER A 53 -7.03 -27.42 -3.40
N CYS A 54 -6.03 -26.81 -2.73
CA CYS A 54 -6.22 -25.63 -1.89
C CYS A 54 -6.74 -24.39 -2.67
N GLY A 55 -6.77 -24.45 -4.01
CA GLY A 55 -7.25 -23.36 -4.85
C GLY A 55 -8.73 -23.02 -4.66
N SER A 56 -8.98 -21.79 -4.22
CA SER A 56 -10.29 -21.12 -4.12
C SER A 56 -10.80 -20.58 -5.46
N GLY A 57 -9.93 -20.51 -6.48
CA GLY A 57 -10.21 -19.87 -7.77
C GLY A 57 -9.82 -18.38 -7.79
N ASN A 58 -9.46 -17.82 -6.64
CA ASN A 58 -8.90 -16.49 -6.52
C ASN A 58 -7.37 -16.55 -6.66
N PRO A 59 -6.78 -16.02 -7.76
CA PRO A 59 -5.33 -16.12 -8.00
C PRO A 59 -4.45 -15.49 -6.92
N ILE A 60 -4.94 -14.47 -6.21
CA ILE A 60 -4.20 -13.83 -5.11
C ILE A 60 -4.10 -14.82 -3.96
N ASP A 61 -5.25 -15.30 -3.47
CA ASP A 61 -5.31 -16.20 -2.33
C ASP A 61 -4.64 -17.55 -2.63
N ASP A 62 -4.87 -18.10 -3.82
CA ASP A 62 -4.28 -19.37 -4.27
C ASP A 62 -2.75 -19.32 -4.32
N CYS A 63 -2.15 -18.12 -4.44
CA CYS A 63 -0.70 -17.93 -4.48
C CYS A 63 -0.02 -18.09 -3.10
N TRP A 64 -0.68 -17.69 -2.01
CA TRP A 64 -0.08 -17.69 -0.67
C TRP A 64 -0.83 -18.56 0.36
N ARG A 65 -2.17 -18.65 0.33
CA ARG A 65 -2.95 -19.41 1.32
C ARG A 65 -2.65 -20.90 1.28
N CYS A 66 -2.16 -21.40 0.15
CA CYS A 66 -1.77 -22.78 -0.03
C CYS A 66 -0.38 -23.11 0.50
N ASP A 67 0.37 -22.13 1.00
CA ASP A 67 1.58 -22.38 1.76
C ASP A 67 1.22 -22.72 3.21
N SER A 68 1.32 -24.01 3.57
CA SER A 68 1.11 -24.45 4.96
C SER A 68 2.12 -23.85 5.94
N ASN A 69 3.22 -23.27 5.45
CA ASN A 69 4.25 -22.58 6.23
C ASN A 69 4.22 -21.05 6.03
N TRP A 70 3.07 -20.47 5.63
CA TRP A 70 2.93 -19.03 5.41
C TRP A 70 3.46 -18.19 6.58
N GLU A 71 3.35 -18.67 7.83
CA GLU A 71 3.86 -17.97 9.02
C GLU A 71 5.38 -17.79 9.02
N LYS A 72 6.11 -18.79 8.50
CA LYS A 72 7.56 -18.73 8.32
C LYS A 72 7.95 -17.99 7.03
N ASN A 73 7.04 -17.96 6.07
CA ASN A 73 7.22 -17.36 4.75
C ASN A 73 6.36 -16.10 4.55
N ARG A 74 6.10 -15.31 5.60
CA ARG A 74 5.12 -14.20 5.57
C ARG A 74 5.27 -13.28 4.36
N GLN A 75 6.52 -12.96 4.03
CA GLN A 75 6.85 -12.01 2.97
C GLN A 75 6.57 -12.53 1.55
N ARG A 76 6.32 -13.84 1.38
CA ARG A 76 5.86 -14.43 0.10
C ARG A 76 4.56 -13.81 -0.39
N LEU A 77 3.72 -13.31 0.52
CA LEU A 77 2.48 -12.60 0.17
C LEU A 77 2.73 -11.49 -0.87
N ALA A 78 3.84 -10.75 -0.76
CA ALA A 78 4.15 -9.64 -1.66
C ALA A 78 4.41 -10.06 -3.13
N ASP A 79 4.55 -11.36 -3.42
CA ASP A 79 4.64 -11.88 -4.79
C ASP A 79 3.27 -12.21 -5.41
N CYS A 80 2.20 -12.12 -4.62
CA CYS A 80 0.87 -12.62 -4.98
C CYS A 80 -0.08 -11.55 -5.51
N ALA A 81 0.30 -10.28 -5.43
CA ALA A 81 -0.48 -9.18 -5.98
C ALA A 81 -0.68 -9.35 -7.50
N ILE A 82 -1.82 -8.86 -7.99
CA ILE A 82 -2.15 -8.82 -9.43
C ILE A 82 -2.58 -7.41 -9.81
N GLY A 83 -2.80 -7.17 -11.10
CA GLY A 83 -3.29 -5.88 -11.58
C GLY A 83 -2.22 -4.80 -11.55
N PHE A 84 -2.65 -3.55 -11.48
CA PHE A 84 -1.75 -2.39 -11.54
C PHE A 84 -0.84 -2.27 -10.30
N GLY A 85 -1.33 -2.69 -9.13
CA GLY A 85 -0.55 -2.76 -7.89
C GLY A 85 0.33 -4.01 -7.73
N LYS A 86 0.45 -4.88 -8.74
CA LYS A 86 1.21 -6.15 -8.64
C LYS A 86 2.69 -5.98 -8.23
N ASN A 87 3.25 -4.80 -8.45
CA ASN A 87 4.64 -4.46 -8.15
C ASN A 87 4.80 -3.82 -6.75
N ALA A 88 3.73 -3.69 -5.95
CA ALA A 88 3.82 -3.25 -4.57
C ALA A 88 4.53 -4.31 -3.72
N ILE A 89 5.82 -4.12 -3.43
CA ILE A 89 6.60 -5.09 -2.66
C ILE A 89 6.50 -4.89 -1.13
N GLY A 90 5.90 -3.79 -0.70
CA GLY A 90 5.79 -3.44 0.72
C GLY A 90 7.15 -3.44 1.42
N GLY A 91 7.20 -4.06 2.59
CA GLY A 91 8.42 -4.27 3.37
C GLY A 91 9.19 -5.56 3.05
N LYS A 92 8.94 -6.21 1.89
CA LYS A 92 9.64 -7.45 1.51
C LYS A 92 11.16 -7.26 1.51
N ASN A 93 11.89 -8.30 1.93
CA ASN A 93 13.34 -8.32 2.20
C ASN A 93 13.78 -7.43 3.37
N GLY A 94 12.84 -6.71 3.99
CA GLY A 94 13.04 -5.97 5.22
C GLY A 94 12.99 -6.86 6.45
N LYS A 95 13.32 -6.26 7.61
CA LYS A 95 13.19 -6.95 8.89
C LYS A 95 11.72 -7.06 9.29
N ILE A 96 11.40 -8.11 10.04
CA ILE A 96 10.12 -8.19 10.73
C ILE A 96 10.16 -7.24 11.93
N TYR A 97 9.18 -6.33 12.00
CA TYR A 97 8.95 -5.48 13.16
C TYR A 97 7.69 -5.99 13.86
N VAL A 98 7.77 -6.28 15.15
CA VAL A 98 6.63 -6.76 15.93
C VAL A 98 6.06 -5.61 16.77
N VAL A 99 4.81 -5.24 16.49
CA VAL A 99 4.05 -4.29 17.32
C VAL A 99 3.63 -5.01 18.61
N THR A 100 4.09 -4.48 19.74
CA THR A 100 3.85 -5.01 21.09
C THR A 100 3.06 -4.04 21.96
N ASP A 101 2.95 -2.78 21.56
CA ASP A 101 2.26 -1.70 22.25
C ASP A 101 1.22 -1.07 21.31
N ALA A 102 -0.05 -1.09 21.72
CA ALA A 102 -1.18 -0.55 20.94
C ALA A 102 -1.39 0.96 21.13
N SER A 103 -0.63 1.61 22.01
CA SER A 103 -0.78 3.05 22.29
C SER A 103 -0.25 3.93 21.16
N ASP A 104 -0.83 5.12 21.06
CA ASP A 104 -0.41 6.17 20.14
C ASP A 104 -0.37 7.54 20.84
N ASP A 105 0.31 7.60 21.98
CA ASP A 105 0.22 8.74 22.90
C ASP A 105 0.82 10.04 22.35
N ASN A 106 1.79 9.94 21.44
CA ASN A 106 2.50 11.09 20.89
C ASN A 106 2.77 10.91 19.38
N PRO A 107 2.06 11.65 18.51
CA PRO A 107 2.24 11.62 17.06
C PRO A 107 3.61 12.08 16.57
N VAL A 108 4.37 12.82 17.39
CA VAL A 108 5.69 13.36 17.05
C VAL A 108 6.83 12.50 17.59
N THR A 109 6.65 11.79 18.70
CA THR A 109 7.70 10.96 19.33
C THR A 109 7.17 9.57 19.67
N PRO A 110 6.82 8.76 18.66
CA PRO A 110 6.25 7.43 18.89
C PRO A 110 7.29 6.51 19.55
N LYS A 111 6.82 5.72 20.52
CA LYS A 111 7.66 4.76 21.26
C LYS A 111 8.01 3.54 20.38
N PRO A 112 9.25 3.01 20.42
CA PRO A 112 9.54 1.68 19.89
C PRO A 112 8.57 0.63 20.43
N GLY A 113 8.15 -0.30 19.59
CA GLY A 113 7.09 -1.27 19.87
C GLY A 113 5.69 -0.84 19.44
N THR A 114 5.44 0.43 19.10
CA THR A 114 4.15 0.89 18.54
C THR A 114 4.10 0.80 17.02
N LEU A 115 2.88 0.79 16.46
CA LEU A 115 2.65 0.85 15.02
C LEU A 115 3.19 2.15 14.41
N ARG A 116 2.93 3.31 15.02
CA ARG A 116 3.43 4.60 14.52
C ARG A 116 4.94 4.64 14.42
N HIS A 117 5.65 4.09 15.40
CA HIS A 117 7.10 4.01 15.33
C HIS A 117 7.56 3.10 14.18
N ALA A 118 6.88 1.98 13.94
CA ALA A 118 7.22 1.05 12.87
C ALA A 118 7.09 1.68 11.48
N VAL A 119 5.96 2.32 11.19
CA VAL A 119 5.64 2.75 9.82
C VAL A 119 6.48 3.94 9.34
N ILE A 120 7.06 4.71 10.25
CA ILE A 120 7.89 5.87 9.89
C ILE A 120 9.34 5.51 9.59
N GLN A 121 9.81 4.30 9.91
CA GLN A 121 11.23 3.95 9.74
C GLN A 121 11.69 4.04 8.29
N VAL A 122 12.99 4.31 8.08
CA VAL A 122 13.54 4.48 6.72
C VAL A 122 13.68 3.15 6.01
N GLU A 123 14.11 2.12 6.73
CA GLU A 123 14.30 0.79 6.17
C GLU A 123 12.96 0.12 5.81
N PRO A 124 12.97 -0.81 4.85
CA PRO A 124 11.82 -1.67 4.59
C PRO A 124 11.46 -2.47 5.84
N LEU A 125 10.18 -2.48 6.22
CA LEU A 125 9.71 -3.24 7.38
C LEU A 125 8.45 -4.04 7.05
N TRP A 126 8.49 -5.33 7.41
CA TRP A 126 7.33 -6.20 7.45
C TRP A 126 6.76 -6.19 8.87
N ILE A 127 5.70 -5.40 9.08
CA ILE A 127 5.15 -5.09 10.39
C ILE A 127 4.07 -6.11 10.72
N ILE A 128 4.24 -6.82 11.83
CA ILE A 128 3.28 -7.80 12.36
C ILE A 128 2.88 -7.42 13.79
N PHE A 129 1.91 -8.13 14.36
CA PHE A 129 1.35 -7.84 15.67
C PHE A 129 1.55 -9.02 16.61
N ALA A 130 1.97 -8.74 17.84
CA ALA A 130 2.26 -9.79 18.84
C ALA A 130 1.00 -10.50 19.37
N ARG A 131 -0.15 -9.84 19.29
CA ARG A 131 -1.44 -10.26 19.82
C ARG A 131 -2.55 -9.41 19.20
N ASP A 132 -3.79 -9.78 19.47
CA ASP A 132 -4.95 -8.97 19.14
C ASP A 132 -4.85 -7.58 19.78
N MET A 133 -5.18 -6.54 19.02
CA MET A 133 -5.04 -5.16 19.44
C MET A 133 -6.09 -4.26 18.80
N VAL A 134 -6.60 -3.31 19.59
CA VAL A 134 -7.33 -2.14 19.10
C VAL A 134 -6.42 -0.93 19.25
N ILE A 135 -6.05 -0.32 18.13
CA ILE A 135 -5.16 0.83 18.04
C ILE A 135 -6.01 2.05 17.71
N LYS A 136 -6.21 2.90 18.71
CA LYS A 136 -6.81 4.22 18.51
C LYS A 136 -5.69 5.22 18.29
N LEU A 137 -5.53 5.66 17.04
CA LEU A 137 -4.54 6.67 16.69
C LEU A 137 -4.99 8.04 17.21
N LYS A 138 -4.03 8.88 17.59
CA LYS A 138 -4.30 10.27 17.97
C LYS A 138 -4.40 11.19 16.76
N GLU A 139 -3.62 10.89 15.73
CA GLU A 139 -3.54 11.64 14.48
C GLU A 139 -3.41 10.68 13.30
N GLU A 140 -3.55 11.14 12.07
CA GLU A 140 -3.34 10.32 10.87
C GLU A 140 -2.04 9.50 10.98
N LEU A 141 -2.10 8.21 10.66
CA LEU A 141 -0.92 7.34 10.58
C LEU A 141 -0.23 7.56 9.23
N ILE A 142 0.59 8.60 9.19
CA ILE A 142 1.49 8.89 8.06
C ILE A 142 2.70 7.96 8.15
N MET A 143 3.15 7.47 7.01
CA MET A 143 4.20 6.46 6.92
C MET A 143 5.24 6.77 5.86
N ASN A 144 6.38 6.09 5.97
CA ASN A 144 7.43 6.10 4.97
C ASN A 144 7.21 4.99 3.94
N SER A 145 7.97 5.01 2.83
CA SER A 145 7.91 3.98 1.77
C SER A 145 8.36 2.60 2.29
N PHE A 146 8.04 1.55 1.53
CA PHE A 146 8.46 0.16 1.78
C PHE A 146 7.96 -0.41 3.11
N LYS A 147 6.65 -0.38 3.32
CA LYS A 147 6.01 -0.91 4.53
C LYS A 147 4.97 -1.95 4.17
N THR A 148 4.97 -3.04 4.92
CA THR A 148 3.83 -3.96 4.96
C THR A 148 3.23 -3.91 6.35
N ILE A 149 1.93 -3.63 6.47
CA ILE A 149 1.15 -3.88 7.69
C ILE A 149 0.43 -5.21 7.48
N ASP A 150 0.87 -6.26 8.19
CA ASP A 150 0.37 -7.64 8.04
C ASP A 150 -0.32 -8.09 9.34
N GLY A 151 -1.66 -8.05 9.33
CA GLY A 151 -2.50 -8.48 10.45
C GLY A 151 -2.61 -10.00 10.61
N ARG A 152 -2.10 -10.83 9.69
CA ARG A 152 -2.30 -12.30 9.78
C ARG A 152 -1.73 -12.85 11.08
N GLY A 153 -2.55 -13.62 11.79
CA GLY A 153 -2.24 -14.23 13.08
C GLY A 153 -2.68 -13.41 14.30
N ALA A 154 -3.29 -12.23 14.11
CA ALA A 154 -3.89 -11.44 15.17
C ALA A 154 -5.14 -10.70 14.64
N SER A 155 -6.11 -10.44 15.51
CA SER A 155 -7.23 -9.53 15.23
C SER A 155 -6.80 -8.10 15.55
N VAL A 156 -6.53 -7.32 14.50
CA VAL A 156 -5.99 -5.96 14.62
C VAL A 156 -7.00 -4.96 14.09
N HIS A 157 -7.40 -4.03 14.96
CA HIS A 157 -8.34 -2.97 14.64
C HIS A 157 -7.65 -1.61 14.72
N ILE A 158 -7.74 -0.80 13.67
CA ILE A 158 -7.43 0.63 13.70
C ILE A 158 -8.77 1.35 13.71
N ALA A 159 -9.14 1.93 14.86
CA ALA A 159 -10.51 2.42 15.05
C ALA A 159 -10.68 3.53 16.10
N GLY A 160 -11.76 4.30 15.95
CA GLY A 160 -12.24 5.29 16.92
C GLY A 160 -11.41 6.57 17.01
N GLY A 161 -10.52 6.79 16.03
CA GLY A 161 -9.67 7.96 15.84
C GLY A 161 -9.33 8.12 14.35
N PRO A 162 -8.37 8.96 13.98
CA PRO A 162 -7.87 9.02 12.62
C PRO A 162 -7.27 7.69 12.18
N CYS A 163 -7.17 7.47 10.88
CA CYS A 163 -6.73 6.19 10.32
C CYS A 163 -5.50 6.38 9.41
N ILE A 164 -5.43 5.69 8.28
CA ILE A 164 -4.19 5.52 7.53
C ILE A 164 -4.05 6.55 6.42
N THR A 165 -2.88 7.20 6.33
CA THR A 165 -2.57 8.16 5.26
C THR A 165 -1.25 7.80 4.57
N ILE A 166 -1.34 7.33 3.33
CA ILE A 166 -0.23 7.03 2.42
C ILE A 166 0.01 8.27 1.56
N GLN A 167 0.87 9.17 2.03
CA GLN A 167 1.12 10.44 1.37
C GLN A 167 2.50 10.49 0.72
N TYR A 168 2.56 10.67 -0.60
CA TYR A 168 3.79 10.84 -1.39
C TYR A 168 4.85 9.75 -1.18
N VAL A 169 4.40 8.52 -0.89
CA VAL A 169 5.26 7.36 -0.67
C VAL A 169 4.89 6.21 -1.60
N THR A 170 5.77 5.22 -1.67
CA THR A 170 5.59 4.07 -2.56
C THR A 170 5.86 2.74 -1.88
N ASN A 171 5.40 1.64 -2.49
CA ASN A 171 5.60 0.28 -2.03
C ASN A 171 4.99 0.06 -0.64
N ILE A 172 3.67 0.13 -0.58
CA ILE A 172 2.90 -0.10 0.64
C ILE A 172 1.96 -1.28 0.45
N ILE A 173 1.96 -2.20 1.42
CA ILE A 173 0.97 -3.27 1.52
C ILE A 173 0.23 -3.09 2.84
N ILE A 174 -1.09 -3.03 2.80
CA ILE A 174 -1.97 -3.09 3.97
C ILE A 174 -2.76 -4.39 3.83
N HIS A 175 -2.56 -5.32 4.75
CA HIS A 175 -3.12 -6.65 4.63
C HIS A 175 -3.71 -7.18 5.94
N GLY A 176 -4.95 -7.67 5.87
CA GLY A 176 -5.53 -8.50 6.94
C GLY A 176 -5.85 -7.75 8.23
N ILE A 177 -6.19 -6.46 8.17
CA ILE A 177 -6.57 -5.65 9.34
C ILE A 177 -8.01 -5.12 9.23
N HIS A 178 -8.60 -4.76 10.37
CA HIS A 178 -9.90 -4.11 10.47
C HIS A 178 -9.70 -2.60 10.61
N ILE A 179 -10.37 -1.81 9.78
CA ILE A 179 -10.28 -0.35 9.74
C ILE A 179 -11.70 0.20 9.80
N HIS A 180 -12.09 0.80 10.92
CA HIS A 180 -13.48 1.23 11.08
C HIS A 180 -13.63 2.35 12.11
N ASP A 181 -14.78 3.03 12.10
CA ASP A 181 -15.04 4.15 13.01
C ASP A 181 -13.95 5.23 12.94
N CYS A 182 -13.38 5.43 11.74
CA CYS A 182 -12.37 6.45 11.50
C CYS A 182 -12.97 7.83 11.71
N LYS A 183 -12.17 8.73 12.29
CA LYS A 183 -12.58 10.09 12.67
C LYS A 183 -11.58 11.11 12.15
N GLN A 184 -12.01 12.35 12.03
CA GLN A 184 -11.10 13.45 11.73
C GLN A 184 -10.07 13.61 12.86
N GLY A 185 -8.83 13.89 12.49
CA GLY A 185 -7.76 14.37 13.36
C GLY A 185 -7.09 15.56 12.71
N GLY A 186 -6.13 16.17 13.38
CA GLY A 186 -5.31 17.24 12.82
C GLY A 186 -5.18 18.43 13.76
N ASN A 187 -4.73 19.54 13.18
CA ASN A 187 -4.24 20.71 13.92
C ASN A 187 -3.13 20.32 14.91
N ALA A 188 -2.23 19.45 14.45
CA ALA A 188 -1.16 18.87 15.24
C ALA A 188 0.10 18.67 14.40
N MET A 189 1.24 18.59 15.08
CA MET A 189 2.48 18.12 14.47
C MET A 189 2.44 16.60 14.38
N VAL A 190 2.73 16.04 13.22
CA VAL A 190 2.75 14.58 12.98
C VAL A 190 4.06 14.18 12.33
N ARG A 191 4.68 13.11 12.85
CA ARG A 191 5.91 12.53 12.31
C ARG A 191 5.60 11.54 11.18
N ASP A 192 6.32 11.67 10.07
CA ASP A 192 6.24 10.81 8.88
C ASP A 192 7.55 10.05 8.61
N SER A 193 8.68 10.49 9.19
CA SER A 193 9.97 9.80 9.15
C SER A 193 10.79 10.03 10.42
N PRO A 194 11.92 9.34 10.63
CA PRO A 194 12.72 9.54 11.85
C PRO A 194 13.33 10.95 11.92
N ARG A 195 13.40 11.66 10.79
CA ARG A 195 14.05 12.98 10.68
C ARG A 195 13.11 14.12 10.32
N HIS A 196 11.85 13.83 10.02
CA HIS A 196 10.88 14.84 9.60
C HIS A 196 9.55 14.67 10.35
N PHE A 197 8.92 15.79 10.67
CA PHE A 197 7.55 15.89 11.15
C PHE A 197 7.02 17.26 10.74
N GLY A 198 5.73 17.35 10.43
CA GLY A 198 5.11 18.55 9.86
C GLY A 198 3.76 18.85 10.49
N TRP A 199 3.28 20.09 10.32
CA TRP A 199 1.94 20.47 10.74
C TRP A 199 0.90 19.82 9.81
N ARG A 200 -0.12 19.21 10.41
CA ARG A 200 -1.26 18.61 9.71
C ARG A 200 -2.52 19.40 10.01
N THR A 201 -3.23 19.78 8.97
CA THR A 201 -4.59 20.31 9.07
C THR A 201 -5.57 19.17 9.35
N ILE A 202 -6.85 19.50 9.47
CA ILE A 202 -7.90 18.53 9.70
C ILE A 202 -7.95 17.53 8.53
N SER A 203 -7.87 16.24 8.85
CA SER A 203 -8.06 15.13 7.92
C SER A 203 -9.54 14.86 7.69
N ASP A 204 -9.89 14.30 6.54
CA ASP A 204 -11.30 13.99 6.21
C ASP A 204 -11.87 12.85 7.08
N GLY A 205 -11.00 11.97 7.59
CA GLY A 205 -11.40 10.82 8.43
C GLY A 205 -11.67 9.55 7.63
N ASP A 206 -10.96 9.40 6.50
CA ASP A 206 -10.98 8.19 5.67
C ASP A 206 -10.38 6.99 6.38
N GLY A 207 -10.78 5.78 5.96
CA GLY A 207 -10.11 4.54 6.38
C GLY A 207 -8.67 4.45 5.89
N VAL A 208 -8.49 4.53 4.57
CA VAL A 208 -7.19 4.55 3.89
C VAL A 208 -7.17 5.68 2.86
N SER A 209 -6.41 6.74 3.14
CA SER A 209 -6.19 7.84 2.21
C SER A 209 -4.86 7.64 1.46
N ILE A 210 -4.91 7.58 0.13
CA ILE A 210 -3.75 7.44 -0.76
C ILE A 210 -3.59 8.76 -1.54
N PHE A 211 -2.62 9.56 -1.13
CA PHE A 211 -2.41 10.92 -1.62
C PHE A 211 -1.09 11.01 -2.38
N GLY A 212 -1.13 11.04 -3.71
CA GLY A 212 0.07 10.99 -4.56
C GLY A 212 0.95 9.75 -4.32
N GLY A 213 0.35 8.64 -3.89
CA GLY A 213 1.04 7.38 -3.61
C GLY A 213 1.15 6.49 -4.85
N SER A 214 2.16 5.61 -4.89
CA SER A 214 2.26 4.62 -5.97
C SER A 214 2.71 3.25 -5.52
N HIS A 215 2.34 2.19 -6.25
CA HIS A 215 2.67 0.81 -5.86
C HIS A 215 2.08 0.49 -4.48
N VAL A 216 0.75 0.57 -4.39
CA VAL A 216 0.00 0.32 -3.15
C VAL A 216 -0.91 -0.88 -3.33
N TRP A 217 -0.97 -1.74 -2.32
CA TRP A 217 -1.86 -2.88 -2.29
C TRP A 217 -2.63 -2.93 -0.97
N VAL A 218 -3.96 -2.74 -1.05
CA VAL A 218 -4.87 -2.89 0.09
C VAL A 218 -5.63 -4.20 -0.09
N ASP A 219 -5.32 -5.19 0.76
CA ASP A 219 -5.75 -6.57 0.59
C ASP A 219 -6.37 -7.17 1.85
N HIS A 220 -7.45 -7.96 1.74
CA HIS A 220 -8.02 -8.70 2.89
C HIS A 220 -8.34 -7.82 4.11
N CYS A 221 -8.59 -6.53 3.91
CA CYS A 221 -8.98 -5.63 5.00
C CYS A 221 -10.50 -5.64 5.17
N SER A 222 -10.97 -5.45 6.41
CA SER A 222 -12.37 -5.19 6.70
C SER A 222 -12.56 -3.69 6.93
N LEU A 223 -13.40 -3.02 6.16
CA LEU A 223 -13.59 -1.57 6.23
C LEU A 223 -15.07 -1.19 6.42
N SER A 224 -15.36 -0.28 7.36
CA SER A 224 -16.73 0.18 7.61
C SER A 224 -16.80 1.48 8.40
N ASN A 225 -17.91 2.21 8.29
CA ASN A 225 -18.30 3.30 9.19
C ASN A 225 -17.20 4.36 9.45
N CYS A 226 -16.50 4.80 8.41
CA CYS A 226 -15.53 5.90 8.52
C CYS A 226 -16.25 7.26 8.46
N GLU A 227 -15.54 8.37 8.69
CA GLU A 227 -16.18 9.69 8.67
C GLU A 227 -16.47 10.18 7.23
N ASP A 228 -15.53 9.98 6.30
CA ASP A 228 -15.73 10.31 4.88
C ASP A 228 -15.62 9.09 3.96
N GLY A 229 -14.44 8.75 3.41
CA GLY A 229 -14.21 7.60 2.53
C GLY A 229 -13.79 6.31 3.25
N LEU A 230 -14.02 5.12 2.66
CA LEU A 230 -13.29 3.91 3.12
C LEU A 230 -11.88 3.85 2.53
N ILE A 231 -11.77 3.99 1.20
CA ILE A 231 -10.48 4.03 0.50
C ILE A 231 -10.52 5.11 -0.57
N ASP A 232 -9.72 6.15 -0.39
CA ASP A 232 -9.63 7.26 -1.32
C ASP A 232 -8.24 7.29 -1.96
N ALA A 233 -8.18 7.38 -3.28
CA ALA A 233 -6.93 7.50 -4.04
C ALA A 233 -6.99 8.73 -4.94
N ILE A 234 -6.15 9.72 -4.65
CA ILE A 234 -6.22 11.04 -5.27
C ILE A 234 -4.82 11.61 -5.54
N TYR A 235 -4.76 12.75 -6.22
CA TYR A 235 -3.56 13.56 -6.36
C TYR A 235 -2.40 12.88 -7.11
N GLY A 236 -2.71 12.25 -8.24
CA GLY A 236 -1.74 11.55 -9.09
C GLY A 236 -1.39 10.14 -8.60
N SER A 237 -2.18 9.58 -7.68
CA SER A 237 -1.96 8.22 -7.20
C SER A 237 -2.15 7.19 -8.31
N THR A 238 -1.31 6.15 -8.37
CA THR A 238 -1.33 5.15 -9.46
C THR A 238 -0.66 3.84 -9.08
N ALA A 239 -0.74 2.82 -9.93
CA ALA A 239 -0.23 1.48 -9.66
C ALA A 239 -0.80 0.91 -8.33
N ILE A 240 -2.12 0.88 -8.23
CA ILE A 240 -2.84 0.45 -7.03
C ILE A 240 -3.62 -0.84 -7.31
N THR A 241 -3.64 -1.75 -6.34
CA THR A 241 -4.60 -2.85 -6.30
C THR A 241 -5.37 -2.81 -4.99
N ILE A 242 -6.69 -2.90 -5.06
CA ILE A 242 -7.61 -3.02 -3.93
C ILE A 242 -8.31 -4.36 -4.09
N SER A 243 -7.99 -5.34 -3.27
CA SER A 243 -8.48 -6.71 -3.45
C SER A 243 -8.91 -7.41 -2.18
N ASN A 244 -9.84 -8.37 -2.30
CA ASN A 244 -10.25 -9.24 -1.19
C ASN A 244 -10.76 -8.51 0.06
N ASN A 245 -11.09 -7.22 -0.03
CA ASN A 245 -11.55 -6.46 1.12
C ASN A 245 -13.04 -6.75 1.35
N TYR A 246 -13.45 -6.71 2.62
CA TYR A 246 -14.84 -6.78 3.03
C TYR A 246 -15.29 -5.38 3.47
N MET A 247 -16.18 -4.76 2.70
CA MET A 247 -16.63 -3.38 2.92
C MET A 247 -18.12 -3.38 3.24
N THR A 248 -18.52 -2.74 4.34
CA THR A 248 -19.94 -2.69 4.77
C THR A 248 -20.27 -1.38 5.46
N HIS A 249 -21.57 -1.10 5.63
CA HIS A 249 -22.11 -0.03 6.49
C HIS A 249 -21.41 1.32 6.29
N HIS A 250 -21.45 1.85 5.07
CA HIS A 250 -20.75 3.10 4.73
C HIS A 250 -21.35 3.80 3.51
N ASP A 251 -21.41 5.12 3.52
CA ASP A 251 -22.00 5.89 2.40
C ASP A 251 -21.05 5.97 1.21
N LYS A 252 -19.90 6.64 1.38
CA LYS A 252 -18.92 6.95 0.33
C LYS A 252 -17.79 5.93 0.34
N VAL A 253 -17.92 4.86 -0.43
CA VAL A 253 -17.01 3.70 -0.32
C VAL A 253 -15.60 4.00 -0.82
N MET A 254 -15.45 4.37 -2.09
CA MET A 254 -14.15 4.51 -2.73
C MET A 254 -14.13 5.62 -3.77
N LEU A 255 -13.32 6.66 -3.54
CA LEU A 255 -13.11 7.74 -4.50
C LEU A 255 -11.77 7.58 -5.25
N LEU A 256 -11.83 7.54 -6.58
CA LEU A 256 -10.65 7.47 -7.45
C LEU A 256 -10.53 8.76 -8.27
N GLY A 257 -9.78 9.73 -7.75
CA GLY A 257 -9.67 11.08 -8.29
C GLY A 257 -10.67 12.06 -7.66
N HIS A 258 -10.17 13.23 -7.26
CA HIS A 258 -10.91 14.16 -6.39
C HIS A 258 -11.54 15.36 -7.11
N SER A 259 -11.12 15.67 -8.35
CA SER A 259 -11.52 16.89 -9.03
C SER A 259 -11.50 16.73 -10.55
N ASP A 260 -12.60 17.14 -11.19
CA ASP A 260 -12.78 17.11 -12.65
C ASP A 260 -11.72 17.94 -13.40
N SER A 261 -11.09 18.88 -12.71
CA SER A 261 -10.05 19.77 -13.27
C SER A 261 -8.63 19.28 -13.02
N TYR A 262 -8.43 18.25 -12.18
CA TYR A 262 -7.10 17.82 -11.77
C TYR A 262 -6.50 16.83 -12.77
N THR A 263 -5.64 17.35 -13.65
CA THR A 263 -5.14 16.59 -14.81
C THR A 263 -4.09 15.53 -14.48
N HIS A 264 -3.45 15.58 -13.32
CA HIS A 264 -2.47 14.58 -12.92
C HIS A 264 -3.12 13.21 -12.64
N ASP A 265 -4.42 13.15 -12.35
CA ASP A 265 -5.16 11.90 -12.16
C ASP A 265 -5.41 11.15 -13.49
N LYS A 266 -5.12 11.74 -14.67
CA LYS A 266 -5.26 11.07 -15.99
C LYS A 266 -4.42 9.80 -16.13
N ASN A 267 -3.32 9.69 -15.38
CA ASN A 267 -2.42 8.54 -15.39
C ASN A 267 -2.71 7.55 -14.24
N MET A 268 -3.80 7.76 -13.50
CA MET A 268 -4.23 6.86 -12.43
C MET A 268 -4.57 5.49 -13.01
N GLN A 269 -4.03 4.46 -12.37
CA GLN A 269 -4.28 3.06 -12.72
C GLN A 269 -4.55 2.27 -11.45
N VAL A 270 -5.78 1.76 -11.32
CA VAL A 270 -6.26 1.05 -10.13
C VAL A 270 -6.93 -0.24 -10.55
N THR A 271 -6.59 -1.35 -9.89
CA THR A 271 -7.29 -2.62 -10.02
C THR A 271 -8.17 -2.85 -8.80
N ILE A 272 -9.47 -3.04 -9.02
CA ILE A 272 -10.44 -3.44 -7.98
C ILE A 272 -10.85 -4.87 -8.30
N ALA A 273 -10.52 -5.83 -7.45
CA ALA A 273 -10.78 -7.24 -7.75
C ALA A 273 -11.10 -8.06 -6.49
N PHE A 274 -12.10 -8.94 -6.55
CA PHE A 274 -12.45 -9.86 -5.47
C PHE A 274 -12.87 -9.22 -4.13
N ASN A 275 -13.13 -7.91 -4.10
CA ASN A 275 -13.72 -7.27 -2.93
C ASN A 275 -15.17 -7.72 -2.78
N HIS A 276 -15.61 -7.82 -1.54
CA HIS A 276 -17.00 -8.02 -1.20
C HIS A 276 -17.59 -6.68 -0.74
N PHE A 277 -18.37 -6.06 -1.62
CA PHE A 277 -19.20 -4.90 -1.32
C PHE A 277 -20.49 -5.38 -0.68
N GLY A 278 -20.52 -5.38 0.66
CA GLY A 278 -21.56 -6.00 1.45
C GLY A 278 -22.71 -5.05 1.80
N GLU A 279 -23.45 -5.42 2.83
CA GLU A 279 -24.65 -4.69 3.25
C GLU A 279 -24.34 -3.28 3.78
N GLY A 280 -25.34 -2.40 3.69
CA GLY A 280 -25.25 -1.04 4.21
C GLY A 280 -24.34 -0.09 3.44
N LEU A 281 -23.83 -0.49 2.27
CA LEU A 281 -23.13 0.42 1.36
C LEU A 281 -24.11 1.24 0.53
N VAL A 282 -23.80 2.53 0.31
CA VAL A 282 -24.68 3.43 -0.46
C VAL A 282 -24.15 3.71 -1.86
N GLN A 283 -22.90 4.20 -1.99
CA GLN A 283 -22.35 4.67 -3.27
C GLN A 283 -20.82 4.58 -3.35
N ARG A 284 -20.27 4.95 -4.52
CA ARG A 284 -18.83 4.99 -4.86
C ARG A 284 -18.14 3.62 -4.83
N MET A 285 -18.63 2.65 -5.60
CA MET A 285 -18.07 1.29 -5.70
C MET A 285 -17.57 0.89 -7.11
N PRO A 286 -16.59 1.60 -7.71
CA PRO A 286 -15.98 2.87 -7.30
C PRO A 286 -16.74 4.11 -7.81
N ARG A 287 -16.26 5.33 -7.49
CA ARG A 287 -16.60 6.59 -8.17
C ARG A 287 -15.33 7.29 -8.66
#